data_AF-A0A075JWR7-F1
#
_entry.id   AF-A0A075JWR7-F1
#
_cell.length_a   1.000
_cell.length_b   1.000
_cell.length_c   1.000
_cell.angle_alpha   90.00
_cell.angle_beta   90.00
_cell.angle_gamma   90.00
#
_symmetry.space_group_name_H-M   'P 1'
#
loop_
_entity.id
_entity.type
_entity.pdbx_description
1 polymer ?
#
loop_
_entity_poly.entity_id
_entity_poly.type
_entity_poly.pdbx_seq_one_letter_code
_entity_poly.pdbx_strand_id
1 'polypeptide(L)'
;MNEKLLNRIEEILVLSANKNELIEYGRLSREIGGLISPIKLNEPLGEISLRCIKKNFPPLSVIVVNQQTQRPGEGFFTWVASQMGYKNLPQSEWEDFFIKQKEAVFSWDWNEYIENKASNSGSKAVNIFSIEDLNNRLLDKSYVIGEETRYYILTIKKFLETTSIGPYQYHMILLENHQKISEGTLEDENSKQLLTPSKKKGLELLFKHNPMVHIHDISMVHYKQDRQKNSPWAKEPASSLRSLYNELENTRLRNIVDHDVEIEKQQDATNYKDGEVKQYYGNRYERKAKNRLKAIEIHGTICAVCGFKFEEVYGELGRDFIEIHHVRPLSTLNEAVEVDPAKDLVTVCPNCHRMLHRNRNKVLSVEELKKIIQFDS
;
A
#
# COMPACT_ATOMS: atom_id res chain seq x y z
N MET A 1 -26.89 -5.46 10.89
CA MET A 1 -25.52 -5.42 11.43
C MET A 1 -24.65 -6.45 10.71
N ASN A 2 -23.32 -6.29 10.71
CA ASN A 2 -22.39 -7.15 9.95
C ASN A 2 -22.31 -8.57 10.55
N GLU A 3 -23.00 -9.55 9.96
CA GLU A 3 -22.95 -10.96 10.43
C GLU A 3 -21.53 -11.53 10.52
N LYS A 4 -20.63 -11.17 9.59
CA LYS A 4 -19.24 -11.66 9.64
C LYS A 4 -18.48 -11.07 10.84
N LEU A 5 -18.72 -9.79 11.14
CA LEU A 5 -18.14 -9.13 12.31
C LEU A 5 -18.73 -9.69 13.61
N LEU A 6 -20.05 -9.88 13.67
CA LEU A 6 -20.71 -10.47 14.82
C LEU A 6 -20.19 -11.88 15.07
N ASN A 7 -20.09 -12.70 14.03
CA ASN A 7 -19.51 -14.04 14.13
C ASN A 7 -18.06 -14.00 14.63
N ARG A 8 -17.26 -13.05 14.16
CA ARG A 8 -15.86 -12.87 14.58
C ARG A 8 -15.75 -12.46 16.05
N ILE A 9 -16.57 -11.51 16.49
CA ILE A 9 -16.62 -11.09 17.90
C ILE A 9 -17.09 -12.27 18.75
N GLU A 10 -18.18 -12.95 18.36
CA GLU A 10 -18.70 -14.14 19.05
C GLU A 10 -17.62 -15.23 19.20
N GLU A 11 -16.85 -15.53 18.15
CA GLU A 11 -15.75 -16.52 18.23
C GLU A 11 -14.70 -16.14 19.26
N ILE A 12 -14.27 -14.88 19.28
CA ILE A 12 -13.32 -14.37 20.28
C ILE A 12 -13.91 -14.47 21.69
N LEU A 13 -15.16 -14.05 21.86
CA LEU A 13 -15.84 -14.10 23.16
C LEU A 13 -16.02 -15.54 23.66
N VAL A 14 -16.42 -16.46 22.79
CA VAL A 14 -16.57 -17.88 23.14
C VAL A 14 -15.22 -18.50 23.52
N LEU A 15 -14.14 -18.19 22.77
CA LEU A 15 -12.80 -18.67 23.11
C LEU A 15 -12.33 -18.14 24.47
N SER A 16 -12.60 -16.88 24.78
CA SER A 16 -12.27 -16.32 26.10
C SER A 16 -13.17 -16.85 27.20
N ALA A 17 -14.46 -17.08 26.94
CA ALA A 17 -15.37 -17.70 27.88
C ALA A 17 -14.90 -19.11 28.27
N ASN A 18 -14.49 -19.93 27.29
CA ASN A 18 -13.93 -21.27 27.53
C ASN A 18 -12.61 -21.24 28.32
N LYS A 19 -11.88 -20.11 28.31
CA LYS A 19 -10.65 -19.91 29.08
C LYS A 19 -10.88 -19.20 30.42
N ASN A 20 -12.13 -18.84 30.73
CA ASN A 20 -12.47 -18.00 31.89
C ASN A 20 -11.71 -16.66 31.91
N GLU A 21 -11.48 -16.07 30.74
CA GLU A 21 -10.75 -14.82 30.57
C GLU A 21 -11.69 -13.63 30.32
N LEU A 22 -11.45 -12.51 31.00
CA LEU A 22 -12.03 -11.21 30.65
C LEU A 22 -11.26 -10.59 29.47
N ILE A 23 -11.98 -9.85 28.62
CA ILE A 23 -11.38 -9.15 27.47
C ILE A 23 -11.60 -7.66 27.62
N GLU A 24 -10.52 -6.88 27.57
CA GLU A 24 -10.65 -5.42 27.54
C GLU A 24 -11.18 -4.94 26.18
N TYR A 25 -12.01 -3.89 26.16
CA TYR A 25 -12.50 -3.31 24.90
C TYR A 25 -11.39 -2.96 23.90
N GLY A 26 -10.25 -2.46 24.39
CA GLY A 26 -9.07 -2.16 23.56
C GLY A 26 -8.39 -3.42 23.00
N ARG A 27 -8.34 -4.51 23.79
CA ARG A 27 -7.86 -5.82 23.32
C ARG A 27 -8.82 -6.40 22.29
N LEU A 28 -10.12 -6.43 22.57
CA LEU A 28 -11.14 -6.93 21.64
C LEU A 28 -11.09 -6.16 20.32
N SER A 29 -11.01 -4.83 20.37
CA SER A 29 -10.85 -3.96 19.20
C SER A 29 -9.62 -4.36 18.37
N ARG A 30 -8.46 -4.62 19.01
CA ARG A 30 -7.23 -5.07 18.33
C ARG A 30 -7.36 -6.47 17.72
N GLU A 31 -7.99 -7.41 18.42
CA GLU A 31 -8.16 -8.80 17.95
C GLU A 31 -9.14 -8.92 16.76
N ILE A 32 -10.10 -8.01 16.68
CA ILE A 32 -10.91 -7.83 15.47
C ILE A 32 -10.22 -6.96 14.40
N GLY A 33 -8.96 -6.55 14.61
CA GLY A 33 -8.13 -5.87 13.62
C GLY A 33 -7.94 -4.35 13.81
N GLY A 34 -8.27 -3.80 14.98
CA GLY A 34 -8.20 -2.36 15.28
C GLY A 34 -9.28 -1.51 14.59
N LEU A 35 -10.32 -2.18 14.09
CA LEU A 35 -11.29 -1.69 13.11
C LEU A 35 -12.44 -0.83 13.70
N ILE A 36 -12.78 -1.09 14.95
CA ILE A 36 -13.86 -0.41 15.68
C ILE A 36 -13.24 0.19 16.92
N SER A 37 -13.37 1.50 17.10
CA SER A 37 -12.90 2.14 18.33
C SER A 37 -13.59 1.48 19.54
N PRO A 38 -12.90 1.33 20.69
CA PRO A 38 -13.45 0.70 21.88
C PRO A 38 -14.88 1.16 22.23
N ILE A 39 -15.18 2.44 22.00
CA ILE A 39 -16.48 3.06 22.25
C ILE A 39 -17.60 2.50 21.35
N LYS A 40 -17.29 2.21 20.08
CA LYS A 40 -18.26 1.74 19.08
C LYS A 40 -18.55 0.24 19.16
N LEU A 41 -17.90 -0.50 20.06
CA LEU A 41 -18.16 -1.94 20.29
C LEU A 41 -19.48 -2.21 21.01
N ASN A 42 -20.08 -1.22 21.67
CA ASN A 42 -21.29 -1.42 22.48
C ASN A 42 -22.48 -1.94 21.68
N GLU A 43 -22.69 -1.46 20.46
CA GLU A 43 -23.81 -1.90 19.61
C GLU A 43 -23.65 -3.36 19.12
N PRO A 44 -22.49 -3.78 18.55
CA PRO A 44 -22.23 -5.18 18.23
C PRO A 44 -22.35 -6.12 19.43
N LEU A 45 -21.82 -5.71 20.59
CA LEU A 45 -21.86 -6.51 21.81
C LEU A 45 -23.30 -6.66 22.35
N GLY A 46 -24.11 -5.62 22.24
CA GLY A 46 -25.52 -5.67 22.60
C GLY A 46 -26.28 -6.71 21.78
N GLU A 47 -26.13 -6.72 20.46
CA GLU A 47 -26.79 -7.70 19.59
C GLU A 47 -26.33 -9.13 19.85
N ILE A 48 -25.04 -9.35 20.10
CA ILE A 48 -24.53 -10.69 20.46
C ILE A 48 -25.21 -11.17 21.73
N SER A 49 -25.28 -10.33 22.75
CA SER A 49 -25.98 -10.66 23.99
C SER A 49 -27.47 -10.89 23.78
N LEU A 50 -28.13 -10.12 22.90
CA LEU A 50 -29.53 -10.36 22.53
C LEU A 50 -29.73 -11.73 21.86
N ARG A 51 -28.79 -12.15 20.99
CA ARG A 51 -28.83 -13.49 20.37
C ARG A 51 -28.66 -14.60 21.39
N CYS A 52 -27.74 -14.42 22.34
CA CYS A 52 -27.57 -15.35 23.46
C CYS A 52 -28.88 -15.47 24.25
N ILE A 53 -29.45 -14.34 24.69
CA ILE A 53 -30.68 -14.31 25.50
C ILE A 53 -31.85 -14.97 24.77
N LYS A 54 -32.05 -14.68 23.47
CA LYS A 54 -33.13 -15.30 22.66
C LYS A 54 -33.02 -16.81 22.55
N LYS A 55 -31.80 -17.34 22.63
CA LYS A 55 -31.52 -18.78 22.62
C LYS A 55 -31.37 -19.37 24.03
N ASN A 56 -31.67 -18.59 25.07
CA ASN A 56 -31.53 -18.97 26.48
C ASN A 56 -30.08 -19.24 26.93
N PHE A 57 -29.10 -18.59 26.28
CA PHE A 57 -27.68 -18.58 26.68
C PHE A 57 -27.37 -17.34 27.51
N PRO A 58 -26.35 -17.38 28.40
CA PRO A 58 -25.90 -16.21 29.13
C PRO A 58 -25.27 -15.17 28.18
N PRO A 59 -25.35 -13.86 28.51
CA PRO A 59 -24.94 -12.78 27.60
C PRO A 59 -23.41 -12.66 27.51
N LEU A 60 -22.83 -13.05 26.36
CA LEU A 60 -21.38 -13.02 26.15
C LEU A 60 -20.73 -11.64 26.33
N SER A 61 -21.46 -10.53 26.14
CA SER A 61 -20.86 -9.21 26.33
C SER A 61 -20.43 -8.92 27.77
N VAL A 62 -20.87 -9.72 28.76
CA VAL A 62 -20.49 -9.53 30.18
C VAL A 62 -18.98 -9.68 30.41
N ILE A 63 -18.28 -10.48 29.58
CA ILE A 63 -16.84 -10.69 29.75
C ILE A 63 -16.00 -9.61 29.08
N VAL A 64 -16.63 -8.62 28.43
CA VAL A 64 -15.95 -7.47 27.83
C VAL A 64 -15.95 -6.31 28.80
N VAL A 65 -14.77 -5.91 29.25
CA VAL A 65 -14.62 -4.96 30.37
C VAL A 65 -13.80 -3.73 30.01
N ASN A 66 -14.06 -2.63 30.71
CA ASN A 66 -13.20 -1.45 30.69
C ASN A 66 -11.93 -1.71 31.51
N GLN A 67 -10.78 -1.25 31.00
CA GLN A 67 -9.47 -1.44 31.63
C GLN A 67 -9.39 -0.89 33.06
N GLN A 68 -10.04 0.25 33.34
CA GLN A 68 -9.99 0.90 34.65
C GLN A 68 -10.99 0.30 35.63
N THR A 69 -12.24 0.09 35.20
CA THR A 69 -13.31 -0.34 36.11
C THR A 69 -13.39 -1.85 36.26
N GLN A 70 -12.77 -2.61 35.36
CA GLN A 70 -12.90 -4.08 35.27
C GLN A 70 -14.36 -4.55 35.20
N ARG A 71 -15.24 -3.70 34.67
CA ARG A 71 -16.67 -3.94 34.48
C ARG A 71 -17.08 -3.72 33.03
N PRO A 72 -18.18 -4.34 32.57
CA PRO A 72 -18.81 -4.01 31.30
C PRO A 72 -19.24 -2.55 31.21
N GLY A 73 -19.43 -2.07 29.99
CA GLY A 73 -20.00 -0.75 29.75
C GLY A 73 -21.44 -0.64 30.28
N GLU A 74 -21.88 0.58 30.56
CA GLU A 74 -23.21 0.91 31.09
C GLU A 74 -24.37 0.29 30.29
N GLY A 75 -24.22 0.15 28.97
CA GLY A 75 -25.20 -0.50 28.10
C GLY A 75 -25.54 -1.95 28.51
N PHE A 76 -24.60 -2.65 29.16
CA PHE A 76 -24.84 -3.99 29.69
C PHE A 76 -25.84 -3.96 30.86
N PHE A 77 -25.62 -3.07 31.82
CA PHE A 77 -26.46 -2.97 33.02
C PHE A 77 -27.83 -2.33 32.77
N THR A 78 -27.95 -1.57 31.69
CA THR A 78 -29.19 -0.88 31.33
C THR A 78 -29.97 -1.65 30.28
N TRP A 79 -29.44 -1.78 29.07
CA TRP A 79 -30.16 -2.36 27.95
C TRP A 79 -30.14 -3.89 27.96
N VAL A 80 -28.96 -4.53 28.12
CA VAL A 80 -28.86 -6.01 28.13
C VAL A 80 -29.61 -6.59 29.34
N ALA A 81 -29.43 -6.01 30.54
CA ALA A 81 -30.15 -6.44 31.74
C ALA A 81 -31.68 -6.34 31.56
N SER A 82 -32.18 -5.28 30.91
CA SER A 82 -33.60 -5.14 30.57
C SER A 82 -34.10 -6.25 29.64
N GLN A 83 -33.29 -6.67 28.66
CA GLN A 83 -33.62 -7.82 27.79
C GLN A 83 -33.67 -9.15 28.56
N MET A 84 -32.97 -9.24 29.69
CA MET A 84 -32.99 -10.39 30.60
C MET A 84 -34.12 -10.32 31.64
N GLY A 85 -34.98 -9.30 31.60
CA GLY A 85 -36.09 -9.10 32.52
C GLY A 85 -35.79 -8.19 33.72
N TYR A 86 -34.56 -7.71 33.87
CA TYR A 86 -34.16 -6.78 34.93
C TYR A 86 -34.41 -5.32 34.51
N LYS A 87 -35.69 -4.91 34.49
CA LYS A 87 -36.07 -3.52 34.15
C LYS A 87 -35.60 -2.56 35.25
N ASN A 88 -34.88 -1.50 34.87
CA ASN A 88 -34.37 -0.46 35.78
C ASN A 88 -33.47 -1.00 36.90
N LEU A 89 -32.52 -1.90 36.56
CA LEU A 89 -31.56 -2.44 37.52
C LEU A 89 -30.81 -1.31 38.28
N PRO A 90 -30.97 -1.20 39.62
CA PRO A 90 -30.33 -0.15 40.41
C PRO A 90 -28.81 -0.24 40.35
N GLN A 91 -28.12 0.90 40.32
CA GLN A 91 -26.65 0.94 40.31
C GLN A 91 -26.00 0.21 41.50
N SER A 92 -26.68 0.17 42.65
CA SER A 92 -26.24 -0.58 43.83
C SER A 92 -26.16 -2.09 43.60
N GLU A 93 -26.92 -2.62 42.63
CA GLU A 93 -26.97 -4.06 42.32
C GLU A 93 -26.07 -4.44 41.14
N TRP A 94 -25.40 -3.48 40.50
CA TRP A 94 -24.61 -3.75 39.29
C TRP A 94 -23.45 -4.72 39.54
N GLU A 95 -22.80 -4.64 40.71
CA GLU A 95 -21.68 -5.55 41.03
C GLU A 95 -22.16 -6.99 41.16
N ASP A 96 -23.21 -7.23 41.95
CA ASP A 96 -23.78 -8.56 42.16
C ASP A 96 -24.33 -9.13 40.86
N PHE A 97 -24.99 -8.30 40.04
CA PHE A 97 -25.45 -8.68 38.71
C PHE A 97 -24.29 -9.08 37.79
N PHE A 98 -23.22 -8.29 37.76
CA PHE A 98 -22.03 -8.58 36.95
C PHE A 98 -21.39 -9.92 37.36
N ILE A 99 -21.16 -10.14 38.65
CA ILE A 99 -20.56 -11.39 39.17
C ILE A 99 -21.40 -12.58 38.73
N LYS A 100 -22.71 -12.52 38.96
CA LYS A 100 -23.64 -13.61 38.60
C LYS A 100 -23.62 -13.93 37.10
N GLN A 101 -23.68 -12.90 36.24
CA GLN A 101 -23.68 -13.12 34.79
C GLN A 101 -22.33 -13.60 34.26
N LYS A 102 -21.22 -13.13 34.84
CA LYS A 102 -19.87 -13.59 34.51
C LYS A 102 -19.69 -15.06 34.86
N GLU A 103 -20.12 -15.48 36.05
CA GLU A 103 -20.10 -16.89 36.46
C GLU A 103 -20.98 -17.76 35.55
N ALA A 104 -22.15 -17.27 35.14
CA ALA A 104 -23.00 -17.95 34.19
C ALA A 104 -22.32 -18.17 32.83
N VAL A 105 -21.61 -17.17 32.29
CA VAL A 105 -20.86 -17.31 31.03
C VAL A 105 -19.70 -18.31 31.16
N PHE A 106 -18.94 -18.25 32.24
CA PHE A 106 -17.78 -19.12 32.47
C PHE A 106 -18.13 -20.57 32.81
N SER A 107 -19.32 -20.82 33.34
CA SER A 107 -19.81 -22.18 33.62
C SER A 107 -20.63 -22.79 32.49
N TRP A 108 -20.92 -22.05 31.42
CA TRP A 108 -21.74 -22.52 30.32
C TRP A 108 -20.96 -23.40 29.34
N ASP A 109 -21.61 -24.44 28.81
CA ASP A 109 -21.05 -25.26 27.73
C ASP A 109 -21.27 -24.56 26.36
N TRP A 110 -20.22 -23.92 25.86
CA TRP A 110 -20.27 -23.20 24.59
C TRP A 110 -20.16 -24.11 23.35
N ASN A 111 -19.99 -25.43 23.51
CA ASN A 111 -19.95 -26.34 22.36
C ASN A 111 -21.28 -26.35 21.60
N GLU A 112 -22.42 -26.33 22.30
CA GLU A 112 -23.76 -26.28 21.70
C GLU A 112 -24.02 -24.96 20.94
N TYR A 113 -23.41 -23.87 21.41
CA TYR A 113 -23.47 -22.56 20.75
C TYR A 113 -22.72 -22.57 19.40
N ILE A 114 -21.61 -23.32 19.32
CA ILE A 114 -20.81 -23.51 18.10
C ILE A 114 -21.49 -24.51 17.15
N GLU A 115 -22.04 -25.60 17.65
CA GLU A 115 -22.67 -26.66 16.84
C GLU A 115 -23.95 -26.17 16.15
N ASN A 116 -24.77 -25.35 16.82
CA ASN A 116 -25.94 -24.71 16.21
C ASN A 116 -25.59 -23.62 15.16
N LYS A 117 -24.30 -23.29 14.98
CA LYS A 117 -23.81 -22.42 13.90
C LYS A 117 -23.53 -23.22 12.63
N ALA A 118 -23.16 -24.50 12.75
CA ALA A 118 -22.73 -25.36 11.63
C ALA A 118 -23.87 -25.79 10.69
N SER A 119 -25.13 -25.69 11.12
CA SER A 119 -26.30 -26.06 10.31
C SER A 119 -26.68 -25.03 9.25
N ASN A 120 -26.14 -23.80 9.30
CA ASN A 120 -26.34 -22.77 8.28
C ASN A 120 -24.99 -22.34 7.67
N SER A 121 -24.63 -23.02 6.58
CA SER A 121 -23.43 -22.86 5.75
C SER A 121 -22.14 -23.46 6.34
N GLY A 122 -21.54 -24.37 5.57
CA GLY A 122 -20.31 -25.09 5.94
C GLY A 122 -19.16 -24.13 6.25
N SER A 123 -18.92 -23.88 7.54
CA SER A 123 -17.77 -23.13 8.01
C SER A 123 -16.64 -24.13 8.33
N LYS A 124 -15.73 -24.29 7.37
CA LYS A 124 -14.34 -24.64 7.73
C LYS A 124 -13.83 -23.51 8.61
N ALA A 125 -13.19 -23.86 9.73
CA ALA A 125 -12.58 -22.94 10.69
C ALA A 125 -11.99 -21.70 10.01
N VAL A 126 -12.65 -20.56 10.21
CA VAL A 126 -12.26 -19.28 9.61
C VAL A 126 -11.09 -18.76 10.45
N ASN A 127 -9.87 -18.97 9.95
CA ASN A 127 -8.65 -18.56 10.64
C ASN A 127 -8.68 -17.06 10.95
N ILE A 128 -8.54 -16.69 12.22
CA ILE A 128 -8.67 -15.31 12.72
C ILE A 128 -7.53 -14.46 12.12
N PHE A 129 -7.78 -13.75 11.02
CA PHE A 129 -6.81 -12.80 10.44
C PHE A 129 -6.55 -11.63 11.39
N SER A 130 -5.54 -11.76 12.25
CA SER A 130 -4.99 -10.66 13.03
C SER A 130 -3.79 -10.06 12.29
N ILE A 131 -3.35 -8.86 12.69
CA ILE A 131 -2.06 -8.30 12.23
C ILE A 131 -0.91 -9.28 12.50
N GLU A 132 -1.02 -10.06 13.58
CA GLU A 132 -0.05 -11.07 13.97
C GLU A 132 -0.06 -12.29 13.03
N ASP A 133 -1.25 -12.76 12.60
CA ASP A 133 -1.38 -13.77 11.54
C ASP A 133 -0.81 -13.27 10.21
N LEU A 134 -1.06 -12.01 9.85
CA LEU A 134 -0.44 -11.40 8.66
C LEU A 134 1.09 -11.37 8.78
N ASN A 135 1.64 -10.94 9.92
CA ASN A 135 3.08 -10.89 10.13
C ASN A 135 3.71 -12.29 10.07
N ASN A 136 3.08 -13.29 10.68
CA ASN A 136 3.53 -14.69 10.59
C ASN A 136 3.53 -15.19 9.14
N ARG A 137 2.49 -14.84 8.35
CA ARG A 137 2.41 -15.15 6.91
C ARG A 137 3.41 -14.39 6.05
N LEU A 138 3.88 -13.23 6.50
CA LEU A 138 4.96 -12.51 5.83
C LEU A 138 6.32 -13.16 6.13
N LEU A 139 6.50 -13.69 7.35
CA LEU A 139 7.70 -14.41 7.76
C LEU A 139 7.83 -15.79 7.09
N ASP A 140 6.73 -16.54 6.97
CA ASP A 140 6.73 -17.85 6.33
C ASP A 140 6.78 -17.82 4.78
N LYS A 141 6.75 -16.61 4.20
CA LYS A 141 6.77 -16.35 2.75
C LYS A 141 5.65 -17.05 1.98
N SER A 142 4.51 -17.35 2.61
CA SER A 142 3.37 -18.03 1.98
C SER A 142 2.78 -17.30 0.77
N TYR A 143 3.13 -16.03 0.56
CA TYR A 143 2.78 -15.23 -0.62
C TYR A 143 3.61 -15.55 -1.88
N VAL A 144 4.73 -16.28 -1.77
CA VAL A 144 5.54 -16.68 -2.91
C VAL A 144 4.82 -17.77 -3.70
N ILE A 145 4.38 -17.45 -4.92
CA ILE A 145 3.65 -18.36 -5.80
C ILE A 145 4.39 -18.47 -7.13
N GLY A 146 4.88 -19.67 -7.43
CA GLY A 146 5.72 -19.92 -8.62
C GLY A 146 7.14 -19.43 -8.42
N GLU A 147 7.76 -18.91 -9.48
CA GLU A 147 9.13 -18.38 -9.43
C GLU A 147 9.22 -17.13 -8.56
N GLU A 148 10.32 -17.04 -7.83
CA GLU A 148 10.65 -15.94 -6.94
C GLU A 148 11.07 -14.71 -7.75
N THR A 149 10.57 -13.55 -7.38
CA THR A 149 10.90 -12.27 -8.00
C THR A 149 11.49 -11.32 -6.98
N ARG A 150 12.28 -10.34 -7.42
CA ARG A 150 12.90 -9.34 -6.53
C ARG A 150 11.86 -8.54 -5.74
N TYR A 151 10.77 -8.15 -6.40
CA TYR A 151 9.73 -7.31 -5.80
C TYR A 151 8.41 -8.06 -5.64
N TYR A 152 7.76 -7.84 -4.50
CA TYR A 152 6.40 -8.31 -4.24
C TYR A 152 5.49 -7.15 -3.89
N ILE A 153 4.35 -7.06 -4.57
CA ILE A 153 3.27 -6.13 -4.26
C ILE A 153 2.13 -6.94 -3.66
N LEU A 154 1.98 -6.87 -2.33
CA LEU A 154 0.95 -7.60 -1.61
C LEU A 154 -0.28 -6.71 -1.42
N THR A 155 -1.43 -7.13 -1.95
CA THR A 155 -2.70 -6.40 -1.81
C THR A 155 -3.64 -7.17 -0.87
N ILE A 156 -3.85 -6.62 0.32
CA ILE A 156 -4.53 -7.29 1.41
C ILE A 156 -5.85 -6.58 1.66
N LYS A 157 -6.95 -7.31 1.46
CA LYS A 157 -8.27 -6.82 1.82
C LYS A 157 -8.42 -6.81 3.35
N LYS A 158 -8.68 -5.65 3.95
CA LYS A 158 -8.98 -5.56 5.38
C LYS A 158 -10.46 -5.89 5.62
N PHE A 159 -10.72 -6.74 6.62
CA PHE A 159 -12.04 -7.36 6.87
C PHE A 159 -13.01 -6.42 7.62
N LEU A 160 -13.24 -5.22 7.09
CA LEU A 160 -14.28 -4.30 7.58
C LEU A 160 -15.65 -4.51 6.91
N GLU A 161 -15.69 -5.24 5.80
CA GLU A 161 -16.74 -5.04 4.80
C GLU A 161 -17.92 -6.01 4.94
N THR A 162 -19.13 -5.47 5.17
CA THR A 162 -20.36 -6.17 4.75
C THR A 162 -20.51 -6.08 3.24
N THR A 163 -21.42 -6.86 2.66
CA THR A 163 -21.89 -6.70 1.28
C THR A 163 -22.57 -5.35 1.00
N SER A 164 -22.73 -4.45 1.98
CA SER A 164 -23.63 -3.29 1.82
C SER A 164 -23.17 -1.97 2.46
N ILE A 165 -22.23 -1.96 3.41
CA ILE A 165 -21.79 -0.76 4.16
C ILE A 165 -20.27 -0.85 4.42
N GLY A 166 -19.53 0.21 4.05
CA GLY A 166 -18.10 0.37 4.26
C GLY A 166 -17.73 0.89 5.66
N PRO A 167 -16.48 1.34 5.89
CA PRO A 167 -15.47 1.60 4.87
C PRO A 167 -14.81 0.33 4.33
N TYR A 168 -14.74 0.27 3.00
CA TYR A 168 -13.98 -0.71 2.24
C TYR A 168 -12.51 -0.33 2.32
N GLN A 169 -11.62 -1.25 2.72
CA GLN A 169 -10.23 -0.89 2.97
C GLN A 169 -9.27 -1.98 2.49
N TYR A 170 -8.21 -1.55 1.82
CA TYR A 170 -7.11 -2.40 1.36
C TYR A 170 -5.79 -1.86 1.87
N HIS A 171 -4.91 -2.79 2.25
CA HIS A 171 -3.54 -2.52 2.64
C HIS A 171 -2.59 -3.06 1.57
N MET A 172 -1.69 -2.23 1.09
CA MET A 172 -0.67 -2.61 0.13
C MET A 172 0.68 -2.63 0.85
N ILE A 173 1.43 -3.72 0.67
CA ILE A 173 2.78 -3.86 1.22
C ILE A 173 3.72 -4.11 0.05
N LEU A 174 4.76 -3.27 -0.07
CA LEU A 174 5.86 -3.45 -1.01
C LEU A 174 7.00 -4.18 -0.29
N LEU A 175 7.42 -5.30 -0.86
CA LEU A 175 8.61 -6.02 -0.43
C LEU A 175 9.68 -6.01 -1.52
N GLU A 176 10.94 -5.92 -1.11
CA GLU A 176 12.12 -6.18 -1.94
C GLU A 176 12.94 -7.25 -1.23
N ASN A 177 13.26 -8.35 -1.93
CA ASN A 177 13.98 -9.49 -1.34
C ASN A 177 13.35 -9.96 -0.01
N HIS A 178 12.00 -9.97 0.03
CA HIS A 178 11.16 -10.30 1.21
C HIS A 178 11.23 -9.34 2.39
N GLN A 179 11.96 -8.22 2.28
CA GLN A 179 11.99 -7.18 3.30
C GLN A 179 10.97 -6.10 2.97
N LYS A 180 10.23 -5.64 3.99
CA LYS A 180 9.25 -4.57 3.82
C LYS A 180 9.96 -3.24 3.54
N ILE A 181 9.64 -2.65 2.40
CA ILE A 181 10.19 -1.37 1.97
C ILE A 181 9.22 -0.23 2.28
N SER A 182 7.96 -0.40 1.88
CA SER A 182 6.92 0.60 2.12
C SER A 182 5.55 -0.07 2.20
N GLU A 183 4.58 0.67 2.72
CA GLU A 183 3.20 0.24 2.79
C GLU A 183 2.27 1.42 2.56
N GLY A 184 1.02 1.13 2.21
CA GLY A 184 -0.01 2.14 2.01
C GLY A 184 -1.38 1.56 2.27
N THR A 185 -2.34 2.42 2.59
CA THR A 185 -3.74 2.02 2.78
C THR A 185 -4.61 2.81 1.80
N LEU A 186 -5.65 2.15 1.28
CA LEU A 186 -6.70 2.80 0.50
C LEU A 186 -8.04 2.47 1.15
N GLU A 187 -8.87 3.48 1.38
CA GLU A 187 -10.20 3.34 1.97
C GLU A 187 -11.25 4.13 1.21
N ASP A 188 -12.47 3.61 1.18
CA ASP A 188 -13.65 4.28 0.63
C ASP A 188 -14.89 3.85 1.43
N GLU A 189 -15.69 4.82 1.87
CA GLU A 189 -16.87 4.57 2.69
C GLU A 189 -18.00 3.86 1.93
N ASN A 190 -18.07 4.07 0.61
CA ASN A 190 -19.23 3.76 -0.22
C ASN A 190 -18.93 2.73 -1.33
N SER A 191 -17.70 2.69 -1.85
CA SER A 191 -17.33 1.84 -2.99
C SER A 191 -16.50 0.61 -2.60
N LYS A 192 -16.99 -0.56 -3.00
CA LYS A 192 -16.28 -1.85 -2.87
C LYS A 192 -15.18 -2.06 -3.90
N GLN A 193 -15.17 -1.27 -4.97
CA GLN A 193 -14.33 -1.52 -6.14
C GLN A 193 -12.90 -0.99 -5.95
N LEU A 194 -12.31 -1.29 -4.79
CA LEU A 194 -10.98 -0.79 -4.42
C LEU A 194 -9.84 -1.72 -4.81
N LEU A 195 -10.10 -2.98 -5.17
CA LEU A 195 -9.03 -3.93 -5.48
C LEU A 195 -8.12 -3.42 -6.62
N THR A 196 -8.70 -2.96 -7.73
CA THR A 196 -7.92 -2.45 -8.86
C THR A 196 -7.19 -1.14 -8.51
N PRO A 197 -7.84 -0.13 -7.90
CA PRO A 197 -7.15 1.03 -7.34
C PRO A 197 -6.00 0.68 -6.38
N SER A 198 -6.17 -0.30 -5.50
CA SER A 198 -5.13 -0.75 -4.56
C SER A 198 -3.96 -1.40 -5.27
N LYS A 199 -4.20 -2.23 -6.29
CA LYS A 199 -3.14 -2.79 -7.14
C LYS A 199 -2.32 -1.69 -7.82
N LYS A 200 -2.99 -0.67 -8.37
CA LYS A 200 -2.33 0.52 -8.96
C LYS A 200 -1.50 1.26 -7.92
N LYS A 201 -2.06 1.47 -6.72
CA LYS A 201 -1.35 2.13 -5.62
C LYS A 201 -0.11 1.36 -5.19
N GLY A 202 -0.16 0.03 -5.21
CA GLY A 202 1.01 -0.82 -4.98
C GLY A 202 2.11 -0.64 -6.04
N LEU A 203 1.75 -0.50 -7.32
CA LEU A 203 2.70 -0.17 -8.40
C LEU A 203 3.28 1.24 -8.24
N GLU A 204 2.47 2.22 -7.83
CA GLU A 204 2.96 3.57 -7.54
C GLU A 204 4.01 3.57 -6.40
N LEU A 205 3.79 2.78 -5.34
CA LEU A 205 4.78 2.60 -4.27
C LEU A 205 6.09 2.01 -4.83
N LEU A 206 5.99 1.01 -5.70
CA LEU A 206 7.15 0.42 -6.35
C LEU A 206 7.87 1.43 -7.24
N PHE A 207 7.18 2.18 -8.10
CA PHE A 207 7.82 3.14 -9.00
C PHE A 207 8.45 4.32 -8.27
N LYS A 208 7.92 4.70 -7.11
CA LYS A 208 8.58 5.69 -6.24
C LYS A 208 9.88 5.16 -5.63
N HIS A 209 9.94 3.85 -5.33
CA HIS A 209 11.11 3.19 -4.76
C HIS A 209 12.17 2.85 -5.81
N ASN A 210 11.75 2.22 -6.91
CA ASN A 210 12.56 1.85 -8.05
C ASN A 210 11.76 2.04 -9.35
N PRO A 211 11.89 3.20 -10.01
CA PRO A 211 11.20 3.47 -11.27
C PRO A 211 11.77 2.70 -12.47
N MET A 212 12.96 2.11 -12.33
CA MET A 212 13.66 1.36 -13.39
C MET A 212 13.30 -0.13 -13.42
N VAL A 213 12.44 -0.59 -12.51
CA VAL A 213 12.10 -2.01 -12.34
C VAL A 213 11.54 -2.67 -13.62
N HIS A 214 12.05 -3.85 -14.00
CA HIS A 214 11.43 -4.66 -15.03
C HIS A 214 10.14 -5.31 -14.54
N ILE A 215 9.13 -5.44 -15.42
CA ILE A 215 7.92 -6.21 -15.11
C ILE A 215 8.19 -7.68 -14.71
N HIS A 216 9.30 -8.27 -15.15
CA HIS A 216 9.64 -9.66 -14.84
C HIS A 216 10.14 -9.83 -13.40
N ASP A 217 10.55 -8.73 -12.76
CA ASP A 217 11.01 -8.71 -11.37
C ASP A 217 9.87 -8.46 -10.38
N ILE A 218 8.61 -8.44 -10.85
CA ILE A 218 7.44 -8.08 -10.05
C ILE A 218 6.50 -9.28 -9.93
N SER A 219 6.21 -9.65 -8.69
CA SER A 219 5.06 -10.50 -8.36
C SER A 219 4.00 -9.68 -7.63
N MET A 220 2.82 -9.56 -8.23
CA MET A 220 1.66 -8.98 -7.55
C MET A 220 0.81 -10.11 -6.98
N VAL A 221 0.50 -10.04 -5.68
CA VAL A 221 -0.21 -11.11 -4.97
C VAL A 221 -1.32 -10.49 -4.13
N HIS A 222 -2.54 -11.01 -4.24
CA HIS A 222 -3.64 -10.57 -3.41
C HIS A 222 -4.01 -11.61 -2.34
N TYR A 223 -4.32 -11.13 -1.14
CA TYR A 223 -4.81 -11.96 -0.04
C TYR A 223 -6.34 -11.96 -0.01
N LYS A 224 -6.95 -13.15 -0.07
CA LYS A 224 -8.39 -13.35 0.10
C LYS A 224 -8.66 -14.59 0.95
N GLN A 225 -9.02 -14.35 2.21
CA GLN A 225 -9.30 -15.40 3.21
C GLN A 225 -10.43 -16.36 2.79
N ASP A 226 -11.48 -15.86 2.14
CA ASP A 226 -12.64 -16.66 1.70
C ASP A 226 -12.36 -17.51 0.43
N ARG A 227 -11.11 -17.82 0.10
CA ARG A 227 -10.80 -18.70 -1.04
C ARG A 227 -11.06 -20.15 -0.67
N GLN A 228 -11.90 -20.83 -1.45
CA GLN A 228 -12.11 -22.29 -1.37
C GLN A 228 -10.89 -23.13 -1.80
N LYS A 229 -9.80 -22.50 -2.27
CA LYS A 229 -8.56 -23.16 -2.73
C LYS A 229 -7.54 -23.30 -1.60
N ASN A 230 -6.58 -24.21 -1.75
CA ASN A 230 -5.52 -24.55 -0.78
C ASN A 230 -4.64 -23.38 -0.27
N SER A 231 -4.76 -22.17 -0.82
CA SER A 231 -4.04 -20.98 -0.34
C SER A 231 -4.93 -19.72 -0.38
N PRO A 232 -4.87 -18.86 0.67
CA PRO A 232 -5.54 -17.56 0.69
C PRO A 232 -4.83 -16.53 -0.20
N TRP A 233 -3.60 -16.82 -0.63
CA TRP A 233 -2.82 -15.99 -1.54
C TRP A 233 -3.14 -16.30 -3.00
N ALA A 234 -2.94 -15.28 -3.82
CA ALA A 234 -3.33 -15.35 -5.21
C ALA A 234 -2.47 -14.46 -6.07
N LYS A 235 -1.65 -15.08 -6.90
CA LYS A 235 -0.84 -14.36 -7.87
C LYS A 235 -1.74 -13.73 -8.93
N GLU A 236 -1.44 -12.48 -9.24
CA GLU A 236 -2.06 -11.77 -10.34
C GLU A 236 -1.62 -12.41 -11.66
N PRO A 237 -2.54 -12.62 -12.63
CA PRO A 237 -2.15 -13.12 -13.94
C PRO A 237 -1.16 -12.17 -14.64
N ALA A 238 -0.17 -12.72 -15.32
CA ALA A 238 0.86 -11.94 -16.00
C ALA A 238 0.29 -10.92 -17.02
N SER A 239 -0.80 -11.26 -17.70
CA SER A 239 -1.52 -10.36 -18.61
C SER A 239 -2.14 -9.16 -17.88
N SER A 240 -2.73 -9.38 -16.70
CA SER A 240 -3.33 -8.31 -15.91
C SER A 240 -2.26 -7.41 -15.28
N LEU A 241 -1.16 -8.00 -14.77
CA LEU A 241 0.00 -7.23 -14.30
C LEU A 241 0.57 -6.35 -15.41
N ARG A 242 0.73 -6.90 -16.63
CA ARG A 242 1.20 -6.14 -17.80
C ARG A 242 0.27 -4.99 -18.17
N SER A 243 -1.03 -5.21 -18.13
CA SER A 243 -2.01 -4.14 -18.36
C SER A 243 -1.88 -3.01 -17.34
N LEU A 244 -1.77 -3.32 -16.05
CA LEU A 244 -1.65 -2.33 -14.98
C LEU A 244 -0.31 -1.58 -15.03
N TYR A 245 0.78 -2.30 -15.31
CA TYR A 245 2.11 -1.73 -15.49
C TYR A 245 2.11 -0.71 -16.63
N ASN A 246 1.60 -1.09 -17.80
CA ASN A 246 1.56 -0.22 -18.98
C ASN A 246 0.62 0.99 -18.77
N GLU A 247 -0.49 0.82 -18.06
CA GLU A 247 -1.41 1.93 -17.74
C GLU A 247 -0.71 3.02 -16.91
N LEU A 248 0.25 2.64 -16.07
CA LEU A 248 1.00 3.54 -15.18
C LEU A 248 2.35 3.96 -15.75
N GLU A 249 2.64 3.70 -17.02
CA GLU A 249 3.92 4.01 -17.66
C GLU A 249 4.28 5.50 -17.53
N ASN A 250 3.32 6.39 -17.75
CA ASN A 250 3.53 7.83 -17.56
C ASN A 250 3.88 8.21 -16.11
N THR A 251 3.33 7.49 -15.13
CA THR A 251 3.67 7.68 -13.72
C THR A 251 5.08 7.18 -13.44
N ARG A 252 5.47 6.02 -14.00
CA ARG A 252 6.81 5.47 -13.91
C ARG A 252 7.86 6.42 -14.50
N LEU A 253 7.63 6.91 -15.73
CA LEU A 253 8.51 7.86 -16.41
C LEU A 253 8.70 9.17 -15.63
N ARG A 254 7.67 9.69 -14.97
CA ARG A 254 7.82 10.87 -14.09
C ARG A 254 8.76 10.59 -12.92
N ASN A 255 8.63 9.42 -12.26
CA ASN A 255 9.53 9.05 -11.17
C ASN A 255 10.97 8.87 -11.65
N ILE A 256 11.20 8.39 -12.88
CA ILE A 256 12.55 8.38 -13.49
C ILE A 256 13.11 9.80 -13.57
N VAL A 257 12.35 10.74 -14.12
CA VAL A 257 12.82 12.13 -14.27
C VAL A 257 13.06 12.79 -12.92
N ASP A 258 12.18 12.57 -11.94
CA ASP A 258 12.36 13.11 -10.60
C ASP A 258 13.63 12.55 -9.94
N HIS A 259 13.92 11.26 -10.13
CA HIS A 259 15.13 10.61 -9.64
C HIS A 259 16.39 11.15 -10.33
N ASP A 260 16.38 11.29 -11.67
CA ASP A 260 17.47 11.89 -12.44
C ASP A 260 17.78 13.32 -11.93
N VAL A 261 16.73 14.12 -11.71
CA VAL A 261 16.85 15.50 -11.19
C VAL A 261 17.42 15.52 -9.78
N GLU A 262 17.06 14.55 -8.93
CA GLU A 262 17.61 14.43 -7.57
C GLU A 262 19.09 14.05 -7.60
N ILE A 263 19.49 13.11 -8.45
CA ILE A 263 20.90 12.75 -8.66
C ILE A 263 21.71 13.95 -9.16
N GLU A 264 21.20 14.70 -10.15
CA GLU A 264 21.84 15.92 -10.63
C GLU A 264 22.05 16.93 -9.49
N LYS A 265 21.04 17.14 -8.63
CA LYS A 265 21.15 18.03 -7.45
C LYS A 265 22.20 17.55 -6.45
N GLN A 266 22.30 16.24 -6.21
CA GLN A 266 23.26 15.68 -5.26
C GLN A 266 24.70 15.81 -5.77
N GLN A 267 24.92 15.62 -7.08
CA GLN A 267 26.23 15.80 -7.72
C GLN A 267 26.70 17.26 -7.63
N ASP A 268 25.80 18.23 -7.77
CA ASP A 268 26.09 19.66 -7.61
C ASP A 268 26.33 20.07 -6.14
N ALA A 269 25.75 19.35 -5.18
CA ALA A 269 25.95 19.61 -3.74
C ALA A 269 27.32 19.13 -3.25
N THR A 270 27.92 18.13 -3.90
CA THR A 270 29.28 17.66 -3.61
C THR A 270 30.32 18.40 -4.45
N ASN A 271 30.59 19.66 -4.12
CA ASN A 271 31.78 20.34 -4.62
C ASN A 271 33.03 19.79 -3.92
N TYR A 272 33.73 18.90 -4.63
CA TYR A 272 35.15 18.64 -4.42
C TYR A 272 35.93 19.95 -4.55
N LYS A 273 36.75 20.27 -3.54
CA LYS A 273 37.77 21.31 -3.67
C LYS A 273 39.04 20.69 -4.26
N ASP A 274 39.52 21.29 -5.35
CA ASP A 274 40.82 21.94 -5.25
C ASP A 274 40.89 23.23 -6.11
N GLY A 275 41.31 24.32 -5.48
CA GLY A 275 42.21 25.28 -6.13
C GLY A 275 41.73 26.59 -6.80
N GLU A 276 40.46 27.03 -6.83
CA GLU A 276 40.19 28.33 -7.50
C GLU A 276 38.98 29.12 -6.97
N VAL A 277 39.17 30.44 -6.83
CA VAL A 277 38.10 31.41 -6.52
C VAL A 277 37.34 31.74 -7.80
N LYS A 278 36.01 31.51 -7.84
CA LYS A 278 35.16 32.01 -8.92
C LYS A 278 33.90 32.68 -8.40
N GLN A 279 33.64 33.90 -8.88
CA GLN A 279 32.35 34.55 -8.73
C GLN A 279 31.35 33.94 -9.72
N TYR A 280 30.24 33.42 -9.20
CA TYR A 280 29.12 32.93 -9.98
C TYR A 280 28.09 34.04 -10.16
N TYR A 281 27.94 34.56 -11.38
CA TYR A 281 26.69 35.14 -11.86
C TYR A 281 26.23 34.29 -13.05
N GLY A 282 25.50 33.21 -12.76
CA GLY A 282 24.90 32.35 -13.78
C GLY A 282 23.38 32.34 -13.60
N ASN A 283 22.65 32.88 -14.58
CA ASN A 283 21.20 32.81 -14.60
C ASN A 283 20.75 31.33 -14.63
N ARG A 284 19.91 30.93 -13.67
CA ARG A 284 19.33 29.60 -13.56
C ARG A 284 18.05 29.55 -14.40
N TYR A 285 18.10 28.96 -15.60
CA TYR A 285 16.91 28.71 -16.40
C TYR A 285 16.18 27.46 -15.87
N GLU A 286 14.88 27.57 -15.59
CA GLU A 286 14.03 26.50 -15.07
C GLU A 286 13.88 25.37 -16.10
N ARG A 287 14.57 24.23 -15.88
CA ARG A 287 14.43 23.02 -16.72
C ARG A 287 13.17 22.25 -16.31
N LYS A 288 12.05 22.51 -16.99
CA LYS A 288 10.79 21.79 -16.71
C LYS A 288 10.89 20.32 -17.16
N ALA A 289 10.74 19.38 -16.22
CA ALA A 289 10.69 17.93 -16.45
C ALA A 289 9.77 17.51 -17.62
N LYS A 290 8.67 18.26 -17.82
CA LYS A 290 7.70 18.08 -18.92
C LYS A 290 8.34 18.20 -20.31
N ASN A 291 9.35 19.05 -20.48
CA ASN A 291 10.00 19.26 -21.78
C ASN A 291 10.99 18.14 -22.10
N ARG A 292 11.65 17.58 -21.07
CA ARG A 292 12.51 16.40 -21.21
C ARG A 292 11.71 15.19 -21.69
N LEU A 293 10.59 14.90 -21.04
CA LEU A 293 9.72 13.77 -21.40
C LEU A 293 9.24 13.89 -22.85
N LYS A 294 8.71 15.05 -23.24
CA LYS A 294 8.27 15.29 -24.62
C LYS A 294 9.41 15.14 -25.63
N ALA A 295 10.62 15.59 -25.30
CA ALA A 295 11.76 15.44 -26.20
C ALA A 295 12.13 13.96 -26.39
N ILE A 296 12.09 13.14 -25.33
CA ILE A 296 12.33 11.69 -25.43
C ILE A 296 11.21 11.00 -26.22
N GLU A 297 9.94 11.38 -26.00
CA GLU A 297 8.80 10.85 -26.78
C GLU A 297 8.93 11.14 -28.29
N ILE A 298 9.45 12.32 -28.65
CA ILE A 298 9.58 12.76 -30.05
C ILE A 298 10.84 12.19 -30.71
N HIS A 299 11.97 12.25 -30.01
CA HIS A 299 13.30 11.99 -30.59
C HIS A 299 13.89 10.63 -30.20
N GLY A 300 13.25 9.91 -29.28
CA GLY A 300 13.72 8.62 -28.76
C GLY A 300 14.96 8.74 -27.86
N THR A 301 15.66 7.63 -27.67
CA THR A 301 16.81 7.52 -26.74
C THR A 301 18.12 7.25 -27.46
N ILE A 302 18.14 7.45 -28.78
CA ILE A 302 19.34 7.32 -29.60
C ILE A 302 20.05 8.66 -29.62
N CYS A 303 21.36 8.67 -29.36
CA CYS A 303 22.13 9.90 -29.46
C CYS A 303 22.08 10.45 -30.88
N ALA A 304 21.53 11.66 -31.02
CA ALA A 304 21.40 12.32 -32.31
C ALA A 304 22.75 12.61 -32.97
N VAL A 305 23.86 12.65 -32.22
CA VAL A 305 25.21 12.91 -32.72
C VAL A 305 25.88 11.60 -33.18
N CYS A 306 26.12 10.66 -32.26
CA CYS A 306 26.94 9.47 -32.51
C CYS A 306 26.16 8.16 -32.68
N GLY A 307 24.83 8.19 -32.60
CA GLY A 307 23.99 7.00 -32.72
C GLY A 307 24.02 6.05 -31.52
N PHE A 308 24.78 6.36 -30.46
CA PHE A 308 24.86 5.52 -29.28
C PHE A 308 23.49 5.32 -28.62
N LYS A 309 23.16 4.08 -28.30
CA LYS A 309 21.94 3.69 -27.59
C LYS A 309 22.31 2.91 -26.35
N PHE A 310 21.96 3.45 -25.19
CA PHE A 310 22.34 2.90 -23.90
C PHE A 310 21.78 1.50 -23.65
N GLU A 311 20.53 1.25 -24.03
CA GLU A 311 19.89 -0.06 -23.86
C GLU A 311 20.60 -1.19 -24.61
N GLU A 312 21.18 -0.90 -25.78
CA GLU A 312 21.89 -1.92 -26.59
C GLU A 312 23.23 -2.33 -25.98
N VAL A 313 23.88 -1.45 -25.21
CA VAL A 313 25.20 -1.69 -24.62
C VAL A 313 25.12 -2.09 -23.16
N TYR A 314 24.20 -1.49 -22.40
CA TYR A 314 24.09 -1.65 -20.94
C TYR A 314 22.85 -2.44 -20.51
N GLY A 315 22.04 -2.93 -21.46
CA GLY A 315 20.81 -3.64 -21.17
C GLY A 315 19.82 -2.76 -20.41
N GLU A 316 19.17 -3.32 -19.39
CA GLU A 316 18.13 -2.64 -18.61
C GLU A 316 18.62 -1.36 -17.93
N LEU A 317 19.86 -1.33 -17.46
CA LEU A 317 20.46 -0.13 -16.85
C LEU A 317 20.50 1.07 -17.81
N GLY A 318 20.50 0.81 -19.12
CA GLY A 318 20.53 1.83 -20.15
C GLY A 318 19.19 2.18 -20.76
N ARG A 319 18.08 1.54 -20.33
CA ARG A 319 16.76 1.81 -20.87
C ARG A 319 16.30 3.22 -20.51
N ASP A 320 15.69 3.92 -21.46
CA ASP A 320 15.16 5.28 -21.31
C ASP A 320 16.19 6.37 -20.91
N PHE A 321 17.48 6.01 -20.88
CA PHE A 321 18.56 6.91 -20.48
C PHE A 321 19.16 7.65 -21.68
N ILE A 322 18.97 8.98 -21.69
CA ILE A 322 19.61 9.90 -22.62
C ILE A 322 19.59 11.32 -22.04
N GLU A 323 20.55 12.18 -22.43
CA GLU A 323 20.55 13.59 -22.02
C GLU A 323 19.84 14.45 -23.07
N ILE A 324 19.23 15.57 -22.63
CA ILE A 324 18.59 16.54 -23.52
C ILE A 324 19.47 17.78 -23.64
N HIS A 325 19.79 18.13 -24.88
CA HIS A 325 20.52 19.32 -25.25
C HIS A 325 19.58 20.34 -25.91
N HIS A 326 19.76 21.63 -25.62
CA HIS A 326 19.03 22.68 -26.32
C HIS A 326 19.78 23.04 -27.61
N VAL A 327 19.12 22.92 -28.76
CA VAL A 327 19.69 23.25 -30.08
C VAL A 327 20.13 24.72 -30.13
N ARG A 328 19.43 25.61 -29.41
CA ARG A 328 19.81 27.01 -29.20
C ARG A 328 20.21 27.22 -27.73
N PRO A 329 21.44 27.69 -27.44
CA PRO A 329 21.85 27.93 -26.06
C PRO A 329 20.98 28.99 -25.40
N LEU A 330 20.32 28.63 -24.29
CA LEU A 330 19.47 29.55 -23.52
C LEU A 330 20.24 30.77 -22.97
N SER A 331 21.57 30.66 -22.86
CA SER A 331 22.46 31.76 -22.44
C SER A 331 22.49 32.95 -23.42
N THR A 332 21.91 32.80 -24.61
CA THR A 332 21.76 33.87 -25.61
C THR A 332 20.40 34.57 -25.58
N LEU A 333 19.48 34.11 -24.72
CA LEU A 333 18.11 34.63 -24.62
C LEU A 333 17.98 35.47 -23.34
N ASN A 334 17.78 36.78 -23.51
CA ASN A 334 17.59 37.73 -22.41
C ASN A 334 16.21 37.61 -21.73
N GLU A 335 15.32 36.76 -22.24
CA GLU A 335 13.95 36.58 -21.73
C GLU A 335 13.57 35.09 -21.67
N ALA A 336 12.56 34.76 -20.85
CA ALA A 336 12.03 33.40 -20.77
C ALA A 336 11.26 33.05 -22.05
N VAL A 337 11.80 32.13 -22.86
CA VAL A 337 11.19 31.70 -24.12
C VAL A 337 10.49 30.35 -23.93
N GLU A 338 9.32 30.19 -24.56
CA GLU A 338 8.65 28.90 -24.64
C GLU A 338 9.48 27.93 -25.50
N VAL A 339 9.83 26.78 -24.92
CA VAL A 339 10.66 25.75 -25.59
C VAL A 339 9.72 24.78 -26.31
N ASP A 340 9.89 24.63 -27.63
CA ASP A 340 9.25 23.59 -28.44
C ASP A 340 10.10 22.31 -28.39
N PRO A 341 9.68 21.24 -27.68
CA PRO A 341 10.49 20.03 -27.55
C PRO A 341 10.81 19.33 -28.87
N ALA A 342 10.04 19.57 -29.94
CA ALA A 342 10.31 19.01 -31.26
C ALA A 342 11.44 19.72 -31.99
N LYS A 343 11.64 21.02 -31.76
CA LYS A 343 12.56 21.87 -32.55
C LYS A 343 13.75 22.37 -31.74
N ASP A 344 13.54 22.65 -30.47
CA ASP A 344 14.53 23.32 -29.62
C ASP A 344 15.34 22.34 -28.77
N LEU A 345 14.90 21.07 -28.70
CA LEU A 345 15.53 20.02 -27.91
C LEU A 345 15.98 18.87 -28.79
N VAL A 346 17.11 18.28 -28.42
CA VAL A 346 17.69 17.10 -29.08
C VAL A 346 18.27 16.15 -28.06
N THR A 347 18.19 14.85 -28.33
CA THR A 347 18.68 13.78 -27.46
C THR A 347 20.15 13.47 -27.77
N VAL A 348 21.01 13.47 -26.76
CA VAL A 348 22.45 13.23 -26.89
C VAL A 348 22.98 12.38 -25.74
N CYS A 349 24.01 11.57 -25.98
CA CYS A 349 24.67 10.85 -24.89
C CYS A 349 25.51 11.82 -24.03
N PRO A 350 25.80 11.48 -22.76
CA PRO A 350 26.62 12.30 -21.87
C PRO A 350 27.95 12.74 -22.49
N ASN A 351 28.63 11.85 -23.23
CA ASN A 351 29.90 12.17 -23.87
C ASN A 351 29.73 13.25 -24.96
N CYS A 352 28.74 13.08 -25.86
CA CYS A 352 28.46 14.09 -26.89
C CYS A 352 27.95 15.39 -26.28
N HIS A 353 27.12 15.32 -25.23
CA HIS A 353 26.63 16.52 -24.55
C HIS A 353 27.75 17.35 -23.94
N ARG A 354 28.73 16.67 -23.31
CA ARG A 354 29.94 17.33 -22.80
C ARG A 354 30.79 17.92 -23.93
N MET A 355 30.87 17.28 -25.09
CA MET A 355 31.61 17.81 -26.25
C MET A 355 30.94 19.03 -26.89
N LEU A 356 29.60 19.06 -26.98
CA LEU A 356 28.84 20.21 -27.47
C LEU A 356 29.13 21.47 -26.64
N HIS A 357 29.29 21.31 -25.32
CA HIS A 357 29.55 22.40 -24.36
C HIS A 357 31.02 22.56 -23.96
N ARG A 358 31.96 21.85 -24.60
CA ARG A 358 33.37 21.84 -24.19
C ARG A 358 34.02 23.22 -24.29
N ASN A 359 33.64 24.01 -25.29
CA ASN A 359 34.11 25.38 -25.47
C ASN A 359 33.13 26.37 -24.83
N ARG A 360 33.59 27.10 -23.81
CA ARG A 360 32.77 28.08 -23.08
C ARG A 360 32.33 29.29 -23.91
N ASN A 361 33.03 29.58 -25.01
CA ASN A 361 32.74 30.72 -25.88
C ASN A 361 31.89 30.36 -27.10
N LYS A 362 31.68 29.05 -27.37
CA LYS A 362 30.89 28.57 -28.50
C LYS A 362 30.36 27.17 -28.19
N VAL A 363 29.04 27.04 -28.04
CA VAL A 363 28.36 25.74 -28.06
C VAL A 363 28.31 25.26 -29.52
N LEU A 364 28.78 24.05 -29.78
CA LEU A 364 28.72 23.47 -31.13
C LEU A 364 27.30 23.02 -31.46
N SER A 365 26.95 23.06 -32.74
CA SER A 365 25.72 22.39 -33.21
C SER A 365 25.93 20.87 -33.28
N VAL A 366 24.81 20.12 -33.30
CA VAL A 366 24.83 18.66 -33.50
C VAL A 366 25.52 18.31 -34.82
N GLU A 367 25.26 19.06 -35.89
CA GLU A 367 25.87 18.86 -37.21
C GLU A 367 27.37 19.19 -37.21
N GLU A 368 27.77 20.23 -36.48
CA GLU A 368 29.19 20.55 -36.30
C GLU A 368 29.92 19.40 -35.58
N LEU A 369 29.35 18.87 -34.49
CA LEU A 369 29.96 17.79 -33.75
C LEU A 369 29.95 16.47 -34.55
N LYS A 370 28.90 16.19 -35.32
CA LYS A 370 28.86 15.05 -36.26
C LYS A 370 30.00 15.07 -37.27
N LYS A 371 30.35 16.24 -37.81
CA LYS A 371 31.46 16.37 -38.78
C LYS A 371 32.82 16.10 -38.14
N ILE A 372 32.95 16.31 -36.84
CA ILE A 372 34.18 16.07 -36.07
C ILE A 372 34.32 14.58 -35.74
N ILE A 373 33.21 13.92 -35.41
CA ILE A 373 33.19 12.48 -35.11
C ILE A 373 33.24 11.71 -36.44
N GLN A 374 34.45 11.43 -36.92
CA GLN A 374 34.67 10.44 -37.98
C GLN A 374 34.55 9.05 -37.36
N PHE A 375 33.49 8.32 -37.69
CA PHE A 375 33.52 6.86 -37.59
C PHE A 375 34.09 6.35 -38.90
N ASP A 376 35.30 5.77 -38.86
CA ASP A 376 35.74 4.90 -39.95
C ASP A 376 34.73 3.74 -40.03
N SER A 377 34.16 3.58 -41.23
CA SER A 377 33.03 2.67 -41.51
C SER A 377 33.42 1.21 -41.45
#